data_AF-A0AB38R5I6-F1
#
_entry.id   AF-A0AB38R5I6-F1
#
_cell.length_a   1.000
_cell.length_b   1.000
_cell.length_c   1.000
_cell.angle_alpha   90.00
_cell.angle_beta   90.00
_cell.angle_gamma   90.00
#
_symmetry.space_group_name_H-M   'P 1'
#
loop_
_entity.id
_entity.type
_entity.pdbx_description
1 polymer ?
#
loop_
_entity_poly.entity_id
_entity_poly.type
_entity_poly.pdbx_seq_one_letter_code
_entity_poly.pdbx_strand_id
1 'polypeptide(L)'
;MKHVYKKKERYSPELKLEAVKRALSGESVKVIAHHLDITDPDYIYKWIDQYEMYGEVGLNRKRRNHPQLDKDAIIQELEMENEILKKYLQILKREGKLRNSK
;
A
#
# COMPACT_ATOMS: atom_id res chain seq x y z
N MET A 1 16.68 -2.01 -19.14
CA MET A 1 16.98 -2.55 -17.80
C MET A 1 15.66 -2.88 -17.10
N LYS A 2 15.39 -4.16 -16.79
CA LYS A 2 14.18 -4.57 -16.07
C LYS A 2 14.42 -4.39 -14.57
N HIS A 3 13.72 -3.46 -13.94
CA HIS A 3 13.70 -3.37 -12.48
C HIS A 3 12.88 -4.56 -11.95
N VAL A 4 13.56 -5.57 -11.44
CA VAL A 4 12.91 -6.68 -10.73
C VAL A 4 12.53 -6.15 -9.36
N TYR A 5 11.28 -5.71 -9.21
CA TYR A 5 10.76 -5.34 -7.90
C TYR A 5 10.62 -6.60 -7.04
N LYS A 6 11.60 -6.85 -6.16
CA LYS A 6 11.52 -7.92 -5.14
C LYS A 6 10.33 -7.60 -4.23
N LYS A 7 9.36 -8.50 -4.18
CA LYS A 7 8.21 -8.42 -3.28
C LYS A 7 8.75 -8.30 -1.85
N LYS A 8 8.36 -7.25 -1.10
CA LYS A 8 8.72 -7.14 0.32
C LYS A 8 8.15 -8.36 1.06
N GLU A 9 9.03 -9.31 1.38
CA GLU A 9 8.71 -10.39 2.30
C GLU A 9 8.29 -9.77 3.63
N ARG A 10 7.17 -10.27 4.14
CA ARG A 10 6.58 -9.76 5.39
C ARG A 10 7.07 -10.66 6.51
N TYR A 11 8.07 -10.19 7.24
CA TYR A 11 8.49 -10.84 8.48
C TYR A 11 7.35 -10.88 9.49
N SER A 12 7.12 -12.05 10.09
CA SER A 12 6.10 -12.23 11.11
C SER A 12 6.50 -11.49 12.40
N PRO A 13 5.55 -11.08 13.26
CA PRO A 13 5.87 -10.44 14.53
C PRO A 13 6.82 -11.27 15.42
N GLU A 14 6.66 -12.60 15.40
CA GLU A 14 7.44 -13.54 16.20
C GLU A 14 8.92 -13.55 15.77
N LEU A 15 9.17 -13.61 14.45
CA LEU A 15 10.53 -13.55 13.90
C LEU A 15 11.21 -12.21 14.24
N LYS A 16 10.47 -11.10 14.16
CA LYS A 16 11.00 -9.79 14.56
C LYS A 16 11.36 -9.74 16.05
N LEU A 17 10.50 -10.32 16.90
CA LEU A 17 10.73 -10.34 18.34
C LEU A 17 11.96 -11.18 18.68
N GLU A 18 12.14 -12.31 18.01
CA GLU A 18 13.35 -13.13 18.13
C GLU A 18 14.61 -12.35 17.73
N ALA A 19 14.56 -11.68 16.57
CA ALA A 19 15.68 -10.86 16.09
C ALA A 19 16.08 -9.76 17.09
N VAL A 20 15.09 -9.06 17.67
CA VAL A 20 15.33 -8.01 18.67
C VAL A 20 15.90 -8.59 19.96
N LYS A 21 15.34 -9.69 20.48
CA LYS A 21 15.84 -10.33 21.71
C LYS A 21 17.30 -10.78 21.54
N ARG A 22 17.66 -11.35 20.40
CA ARG A 22 19.04 -11.72 20.07
C ARG A 22 19.97 -10.51 20.00
N ALA A 23 19.55 -9.44 19.35
CA ALA A 23 20.34 -8.21 19.27
C ALA A 23 20.57 -7.59 20.66
N LEU A 24 19.55 -7.55 21.51
CA LEU A 24 19.64 -7.06 22.89
C LEU A 24 20.53 -7.96 23.78
N SER A 25 20.68 -9.23 23.44
CA SER A 25 21.64 -10.14 24.10
C SER A 25 23.10 -9.92 23.67
N GLY A 26 23.33 -9.00 22.72
CA GLY A 26 24.66 -8.64 22.22
C GLY A 26 25.08 -9.36 20.93
N GLU A 27 24.20 -10.13 20.30
CA GLU A 27 24.50 -10.80 19.03
C GLU A 27 24.58 -9.79 17.87
N SER A 28 25.52 -10.01 16.95
CA SER A 28 25.71 -9.11 15.81
C SER A 28 24.50 -9.14 14.87
N VAL A 29 23.99 -7.95 14.54
CA VAL A 29 22.86 -7.78 13.61
C VAL A 29 23.06 -8.47 12.27
N LYS A 30 24.31 -8.52 11.76
CA LYS A 30 24.63 -9.25 10.51
C LYS A 30 24.46 -10.77 10.66
N VAL A 31 24.85 -11.31 11.80
CA VAL A 31 24.75 -12.74 12.12
C VAL A 31 23.28 -13.12 12.29
N ILE A 32 22.51 -12.30 13.02
CA ILE A 32 21.06 -12.47 13.19
C ILE A 32 20.37 -12.45 11.82
N ALA A 33 20.69 -11.48 10.97
CA ALA A 33 20.09 -11.36 9.65
C ALA A 33 20.36 -12.59 8.78
N HIS A 34 21.58 -13.11 8.82
CA HIS A 34 21.93 -14.34 8.11
C HIS A 34 21.17 -15.56 8.68
N HIS A 35 21.07 -15.71 10.00
CA HIS A 35 20.38 -16.84 10.62
C HIS A 35 18.87 -16.84 10.40
N LEU A 36 18.24 -15.66 10.38
CA LEU A 36 16.80 -15.51 10.22
C LEU A 36 16.36 -15.24 8.77
N ASP A 37 17.28 -15.39 7.81
CA ASP A 37 17.07 -15.11 6.38
C ASP A 37 16.46 -13.71 6.12
N ILE A 38 16.96 -12.73 6.87
CA ILE A 38 16.55 -11.33 6.73
C ILE A 38 17.41 -10.72 5.62
N THR A 39 16.75 -10.31 4.54
CA THR A 39 17.43 -9.79 3.34
C THR A 39 18.26 -8.53 3.64
N ASP A 40 17.78 -7.68 4.55
CA ASP A 40 18.41 -6.40 4.86
C ASP A 40 18.56 -6.25 6.39
N PRO A 41 19.81 -6.27 6.91
CA PRO A 41 20.08 -6.08 8.34
C PRO A 41 19.51 -4.77 8.91
N ASP A 42 19.30 -3.74 8.08
CA ASP A 42 18.69 -2.47 8.51
C ASP A 42 17.26 -2.62 9.04
N TYR A 43 16.57 -3.71 8.70
CA TYR A 43 15.26 -4.00 9.28
C TYR A 43 15.35 -4.31 10.77
N ILE A 44 16.42 -4.95 11.23
CA ILE A 44 16.58 -5.34 12.63
C ILE A 44 16.78 -4.09 13.49
N TYR A 45 17.61 -3.13 13.04
CA TYR A 45 17.77 -1.84 13.74
C TYR A 45 16.43 -1.12 13.89
N LYS A 46 15.63 -1.05 12.82
CA LYS A 46 14.28 -0.46 12.88
C LYS A 46 13.37 -1.19 13.86
N TRP A 47 13.48 -2.51 13.98
CA TRP A 47 12.67 -3.27 14.94
C TRP A 47 13.12 -3.05 16.37
N ILE A 48 14.43 -2.89 16.62
CA ILE A 48 14.96 -2.48 17.93
C ILE A 48 14.37 -1.12 18.30
N ASP A 49 14.46 -0.12 17.42
CA ASP A 49 13.90 1.22 17.67
C ASP A 49 12.40 1.16 17.99
N GLN A 50 11.62 0.38 17.22
CA GLN A 50 10.19 0.21 17.48
C GLN A 50 9.90 -0.51 18.80
N TYR A 51 10.75 -1.48 19.17
CA TYR A 51 10.62 -2.22 20.42
C TYR A 51 10.99 -1.35 21.63
N GLU A 52 12.03 -0.54 21.54
CA GLU A 52 12.41 0.41 22.60
C GLU A 52 11.32 1.47 22.80
N MET A 53 10.71 1.94 21.72
CA MET A 53 9.68 2.99 21.78
C MET A 53 8.30 2.47 22.23
N TYR A 54 7.90 1.27 21.81
CA TYR A 54 6.53 0.78 21.96
C TYR A 54 6.41 -0.66 22.51
N GLY A 55 7.51 -1.29 22.91
CA GLY A 55 7.57 -2.70 23.31
C GLY A 55 7.19 -3.66 22.18
N GLU A 56 6.75 -4.86 22.53
CA GLU A 56 6.35 -5.90 21.56
C GLU A 56 5.24 -5.44 20.61
N VAL A 57 4.36 -4.53 21.07
CA VAL A 57 3.28 -3.95 20.25
C VAL A 57 3.83 -3.17 19.05
N GLY A 58 5.03 -2.58 19.17
CA GLY A 58 5.72 -1.88 18.09
C GLY A 58 6.15 -2.78 16.92
N LEU A 59 6.32 -4.09 17.17
CA LEU A 59 6.72 -5.05 16.14
C LEU A 59 5.54 -5.53 15.28
N ASN A 60 4.31 -5.32 15.78
CA ASN A 60 3.09 -5.63 15.07
C ASN A 60 2.88 -4.68 13.90
N ARG A 61 2.43 -5.25 12.78
CA ARG A 61 2.12 -4.45 11.60
C ARG A 61 0.87 -3.62 11.88
N LYS A 62 0.99 -2.29 11.82
CA LYS A 62 -0.17 -1.41 11.65
C LYS A 62 -0.85 -1.81 10.33
N ARG A 63 -2.03 -2.41 10.39
CA ARG A 63 -2.89 -2.56 9.22
C ARG A 63 -3.21 -1.15 8.78
N ARG A 64 -2.68 -0.71 7.63
CA ARG A 64 -3.21 0.48 6.96
C ARG A 64 -4.63 0.10 6.57
N ASN A 65 -5.59 0.55 7.37
CA ASN A 65 -6.98 0.59 6.96
C ASN A 65 -7.03 1.60 5.83
N HIS A 66 -6.84 1.12 4.60
CA HIS A 66 -7.35 1.84 3.46
C HIS A 66 -8.86 1.66 3.54
N PRO A 67 -9.65 2.73 3.78
CA PRO A 67 -11.09 2.64 3.61
C PRO A 67 -11.32 2.06 2.22
N GLN A 68 -11.96 0.89 2.14
CA GLN A 68 -12.41 0.39 0.86
C GLN A 68 -13.51 1.35 0.43
N LEU A 69 -13.20 2.24 -0.52
CA LEU A 69 -14.23 2.97 -1.24
C LEU A 69 -15.09 1.92 -1.94
N ASP A 70 -16.42 2.07 -1.83
CA ASP A 70 -17.37 1.22 -2.55
C ASP A 70 -17.19 1.48 -4.04
N LYS A 71 -16.47 0.57 -4.70
CA LYS A 71 -16.14 0.69 -6.12
C LYS A 71 -17.40 0.61 -6.97
N ASP A 72 -18.41 -0.13 -6.52
CA ASP A 72 -19.63 -0.34 -7.29
C ASP A 72 -20.49 0.93 -7.25
N ALA A 73 -20.55 1.62 -6.10
CA ALA A 73 -21.19 2.93 -6.00
C ALA A 73 -20.51 3.97 -6.91
N ILE A 74 -19.17 4.01 -6.92
CA ILE A 74 -18.41 4.94 -7.77
C ILE A 74 -18.63 4.62 -9.27
N ILE A 75 -18.65 3.33 -9.64
CA ILE A 75 -18.89 2.92 -11.02
C ILE A 75 -20.29 3.34 -11.47
N GLN A 76 -21.32 3.12 -10.64
CA GLN A 76 -22.69 3.54 -10.95
C GLN A 76 -22.80 5.06 -11.14
N GLU A 77 -22.17 5.85 -10.28
CA GLU A 77 -22.14 7.32 -10.40
C GLU A 77 -21.48 7.76 -11.71
N LEU A 78 -20.32 7.18 -12.04
CA LEU A 78 -19.60 7.47 -13.29
C LEU A 78 -20.39 7.04 -14.53
N GLU A 79 -21.11 5.94 -14.47
CA GLU A 79 -21.98 5.47 -15.56
C GLU A 79 -23.15 6.43 -15.77
N MET A 80 -23.79 6.90 -14.70
CA MET A 80 -24.84 7.92 -14.75
C MET A 80 -24.33 9.26 -15.29
N GLU A 81 -23.16 9.73 -14.84
CA GLU A 81 -22.56 10.96 -15.34
C GLU A 81 -22.26 10.83 -16.85
N ASN A 82 -21.71 9.70 -17.27
CA ASN A 82 -21.45 9.42 -18.68
C ASN A 82 -22.73 9.41 -19.53
N GLU A 83 -23.82 8.84 -19.03
CA GLU A 83 -25.12 8.85 -19.68
C GLU A 83 -25.63 10.27 -19.91
N ILE A 84 -25.60 11.11 -18.87
CA ILE A 84 -26.07 12.51 -18.93
C ILE A 84 -25.22 13.32 -19.91
N LEU A 85 -23.89 13.19 -19.82
CA LEU A 85 -22.96 13.88 -20.72
C LEU A 85 -23.17 13.49 -22.18
N LYS A 86 -23.40 12.20 -22.46
CA LYS A 86 -23.71 11.73 -23.82
C LYS A 86 -25.02 12.33 -24.34
N LYS A 87 -26.08 12.40 -23.51
CA LYS A 87 -27.36 13.02 -23.88
C LYS A 87 -27.19 14.52 -24.17
N TYR A 88 -26.47 15.24 -23.31
CA TYR A 88 -26.17 16.66 -23.50
C TYR A 88 -25.42 16.94 -24.81
N LEU A 89 -24.38 16.14 -25.12
CA LEU A 89 -23.64 16.27 -26.37
C LEU A 89 -24.51 16.03 -27.61
N GLN A 90 -25.50 15.13 -27.55
CA GLN A 90 -26.43 14.91 -28.66
C GLN A 90 -27.34 16.12 -28.90
N ILE A 91 -27.81 16.77 -27.83
CA ILE A 91 -28.63 17.98 -27.91
C ILE A 91 -27.81 19.10 -28.57
N LEU A 92 -26.61 19.38 -28.07
CA LEU A 92 -25.73 20.41 -28.63
C LEU A 92 -25.39 20.17 -30.11
N LYS A 93 -25.11 18.90 -30.48
CA LYS A 93 -24.85 18.55 -31.89
C LYS A 93 -26.08 18.77 -32.78
N ARG A 94 -27.29 18.49 -32.28
CA ARG A 94 -28.54 18.78 -33.00
C ARG A 94 -28.76 20.28 -33.15
N GLU A 95 -28.58 21.06 -32.09
CA GLU A 95 -28.74 22.52 -32.12
C GLU A 95 -27.72 23.21 -33.04
N GLY A 96 -26.46 22.75 -33.03
CA GLY A 96 -25.43 23.24 -33.95
C GLY A 96 -25.75 22.95 -35.42
N LYS A 97 -26.28 21.75 -35.73
CA LYS A 97 -26.76 21.42 -37.09
C LYS A 97 -27.97 22.28 -37.51
N LEU A 98 -28.91 22.53 -36.60
CA LEU A 98 -30.10 23.35 -36.87
C LEU A 98 -29.74 24.82 -37.10
N ARG A 99 -28.74 25.35 -36.38
CA ARG A 99 -28.24 26.73 -36.57
C ARG A 99 -27.46 26.91 -37.87
N ASN A 100 -26.67 25.92 -38.29
CA ASN A 100 -25.86 25.99 -39.52
C ASN A 100 -26.63 25.69 -40.81
N SER A 101 -27.94 25.39 -40.72
CA SER A 101 -28.82 25.09 -41.88
C SER A 101 -29.76 26.26 -42.25
N LYS A 102 -29.60 27.43 -41.63
CA LYS A 102 -30.24 28.70 -41.99
C LYS A 102 -29.20 29.66 -42.53
#